data_AF-A0A2A5AMG9-F1
#
_entry.id   AF-A0A2A5AMG9-F1
#
_cell.length_a   1.000
_cell.length_b   1.000
_cell.length_c   1.000
_cell.angle_alpha   90.00
_cell.angle_beta   90.00
_cell.angle_gamma   90.00
#
_symmetry.space_group_name_H-M   'P 1'
#
loop_
_entity.id
_entity.type
_entity.pdbx_description
1 polymer ?
#
loop_
_entity_poly.entity_id
_entity_poly.type
_entity_poly.pdbx_seq_one_letter_code
_entity_poly.pdbx_strand_id
1 'polypeptide(L)'
;MELFEFIDERRVIKEKFTAIEGYEHIKRTWNREFQLYAANVVPGEFYITEQDECIKTTLGSCIACCVRDPENGIGGLNHFMLPEFNSTKRNLKDTSQLGKEGCWAMEFLINGVLLHGGERSNLEVKLFGGAQLIAGLEGAQVGQKNINFIDDYVNKESLNVAARDLGGQYARTIIFFPKTGKVKLNRLGHNQDKKVLREEQSYAGRVNSTPDSCGDIELF
;
A
#
# COMPACT_ATOMS: atom_id res chain seq x y z
N MET A 1 2.50 35.28 42.26
CA MET A 1 1.42 35.82 41.40
C MET A 1 2.06 36.15 40.06
N GLU A 2 2.57 35.11 39.40
CA GLU A 2 1.91 34.43 38.26
C GLU A 2 2.12 35.19 36.95
N LEU A 3 3.24 34.87 36.31
CA LEU A 3 3.51 35.04 34.89
C LEU A 3 4.31 33.80 34.47
N PHE A 4 3.67 32.63 34.65
CA PHE A 4 4.18 31.34 34.18
C PHE A 4 3.48 30.99 32.87
N GLU A 5 4.30 30.61 31.89
CA GLU A 5 4.00 29.62 30.85
C GLU A 5 2.80 29.86 29.92
N PHE A 6 3.02 30.69 28.91
CA PHE A 6 2.45 30.44 27.58
C PHE A 6 3.62 30.20 26.61
N ILE A 7 4.30 29.07 26.79
CA ILE A 7 5.14 28.51 25.73
C ILE A 7 4.16 27.99 24.68
N ASP A 8 4.21 28.59 23.49
CA ASP A 8 3.44 28.19 22.32
C ASP A 8 3.77 26.74 21.94
N GLU A 9 2.99 25.78 22.45
CA GLU A 9 3.10 24.35 22.15
C GLU A 9 3.07 24.06 20.63
N ARG A 10 2.59 24.99 19.80
CA ARG A 10 2.58 24.88 18.34
C ARG A 10 3.97 24.98 17.72
N ARG A 11 4.96 25.54 18.42
CA ARG A 11 6.34 25.65 17.95
C ARG A 11 7.19 24.43 18.25
N VAL A 12 6.86 23.65 19.29
CA VAL A 12 7.62 22.45 19.70
C VAL A 12 7.23 21.23 18.83
N ILE A 13 6.00 21.16 18.33
CA ILE A 13 5.54 20.06 17.43
C ILE A 13 6.11 20.18 15.99
N LYS A 14 6.95 21.19 15.74
CA LYS A 14 7.69 21.39 14.48
C LYS A 14 9.13 20.90 14.55
N GLU A 15 9.48 19.99 15.46
CA GLU A 15 10.58 19.09 15.16
C GLU A 15 10.24 18.42 13.82
N LYS A 16 11.11 18.67 12.83
CA LYS A 16 10.94 18.21 11.46
C LYS A 16 10.73 16.70 11.50
N PHE A 17 9.47 16.28 11.35
CA PHE A 17 9.16 14.91 10.99
C PHE A 17 9.79 14.66 9.62
N THR A 18 10.99 14.09 9.63
CA THR A 18 11.68 13.68 8.41
C THR A 18 11.28 12.25 8.11
N ALA A 19 10.78 12.05 6.89
CA ALA A 19 10.66 10.72 6.31
C ALA A 19 11.97 9.95 6.46
N ILE A 20 11.88 8.63 6.50
CA ILE A 20 13.04 7.79 6.15
C ILE A 20 13.55 8.24 4.77
N GLU A 21 14.87 8.30 4.62
CA GLU A 21 15.53 8.71 3.36
C GLU A 21 14.98 7.89 2.18
N GLY A 22 14.66 8.57 1.07
CA GLY A 22 14.09 7.97 -0.13
C GLY A 22 12.55 8.02 -0.22
N TYR A 23 11.85 8.41 0.86
CA TYR A 23 10.39 8.54 0.89
C TYR A 23 9.91 10.00 1.03
N GLU A 24 10.72 10.96 0.58
CA GLU A 24 10.40 12.39 0.59
C GLU A 24 9.25 12.73 -0.36
N HIS A 25 9.10 11.93 -1.43
CA HIS A 25 8.03 12.07 -2.42
C HIS A 25 6.64 11.73 -1.84
N ILE A 26 6.57 10.97 -0.75
CA ILE A 26 5.30 10.57 -0.13
C ILE A 26 4.66 11.78 0.57
N LYS A 27 3.47 12.14 0.09
CA LYS A 27 2.74 13.30 0.62
C LYS A 27 2.20 13.02 2.02
N ARG A 28 2.63 13.81 3.00
CA ARG A 28 2.15 13.76 4.39
C ARG A 28 1.16 14.88 4.70
N THR A 29 0.13 14.55 5.47
CA THR A 29 -0.88 15.51 5.92
C THR A 29 -1.19 15.29 7.39
N TRP A 30 -1.32 16.36 8.18
CA TRP A 30 -1.71 16.24 9.59
C TRP A 30 -3.15 15.73 9.72
N ASN A 31 -3.34 14.64 10.44
CA ASN A 31 -4.66 14.11 10.76
C ASN A 31 -5.09 14.56 12.16
N ARG A 32 -6.15 15.38 12.22
CA ARG A 32 -6.67 15.93 13.48
C ARG A 32 -7.38 14.92 14.37
N GLU A 33 -7.91 13.84 13.82
CA GLU A 33 -8.59 12.81 14.62
C GLU A 33 -7.57 11.99 15.43
N PHE A 34 -6.43 11.67 14.80
CA PHE A 34 -5.39 10.85 15.42
C PHE A 34 -4.27 11.65 16.08
N GLN A 35 -4.19 12.96 15.79
CA GLN A 35 -3.05 13.79 16.18
C GLN A 35 -1.71 13.19 15.70
N LEU A 36 -1.73 12.64 14.47
CA LEU A 36 -0.58 12.01 13.82
C LEU A 36 -0.47 12.52 12.39
N TYR A 37 0.74 12.51 11.83
CA TYR A 37 0.91 12.65 10.39
C TYR A 37 0.34 11.41 9.68
N ALA A 38 -0.27 11.66 8.52
CA ALA A 38 -0.77 10.64 7.61
C ALA A 38 0.01 10.67 6.30
N ALA A 39 0.84 9.67 6.06
CA ALA A 39 1.51 9.43 4.78
C ALA A 39 0.49 8.87 3.78
N ASN A 40 0.28 9.55 2.66
CA ASN A 40 -0.66 9.12 1.63
C ASN A 40 0.08 8.32 0.56
N VAL A 41 -0.20 7.03 0.49
CA VAL A 41 0.39 6.10 -0.49
C VAL A 41 -0.62 5.86 -1.60
N VAL A 42 -0.23 6.08 -2.85
CA VAL A 42 -1.09 5.90 -4.05
C VAL A 42 -0.69 4.62 -4.82
N PRO A 43 -1.48 4.17 -5.83
CA PRO A 43 -1.12 2.98 -6.59
C PRO A 43 0.29 3.07 -7.18
N GLY A 44 1.06 1.98 -7.05
CA GLY A 44 2.44 1.86 -7.48
C GLY A 44 3.47 2.32 -6.45
N GLU A 45 3.05 2.92 -5.34
CA GLU A 45 3.94 3.33 -4.26
C GLU A 45 3.98 2.30 -3.13
N PHE A 46 5.07 2.34 -2.37
CA PHE A 46 5.19 1.69 -1.08
C PHE A 46 5.87 2.66 -0.11
N TYR A 47 5.62 2.45 1.17
CA TYR A 47 6.17 3.31 2.21
C TYR A 47 6.45 2.51 3.48
N ILE A 48 7.56 2.84 4.13
CA ILE A 48 8.02 2.22 5.37
C ILE A 48 8.36 3.33 6.36
N THR A 49 8.07 3.09 7.62
CA THR A 49 8.33 4.03 8.70
C THR A 49 8.65 3.31 10.01
N GLU A 50 9.54 3.92 10.77
CA GLU A 50 9.83 3.61 12.18
C GLU A 50 9.20 4.66 13.11
N GLN A 51 8.60 5.70 12.53
CA GLN A 51 8.08 6.85 13.26
C GLN A 51 6.63 6.62 13.68
N ASP A 52 6.17 7.39 14.67
CA ASP A 52 4.77 7.39 15.08
C ASP A 52 3.92 8.20 14.08
N GLU A 53 3.56 7.56 12.98
CA GLU A 53 2.65 8.12 11.97
C GLU A 53 1.68 7.04 11.47
N CYS A 54 0.67 7.47 10.73
CA CYS A 54 -0.26 6.57 10.06
C CYS A 54 -0.07 6.60 8.55
N ILE A 55 -0.41 5.51 7.88
CA ILE A 55 -0.35 5.37 6.42
C ILE A 55 -1.78 5.27 5.89
N LYS A 56 -2.14 6.15 4.98
CA LYS A 56 -3.47 6.23 4.38
C LYS A 56 -3.42 5.85 2.91
N THR A 57 -4.36 5.01 2.49
CA THR A 57 -4.57 4.73 1.07
C THR A 57 -6.04 4.45 0.74
N THR A 58 -6.41 4.56 -0.53
CA THR A 58 -7.76 4.27 -1.04
C THR A 58 -7.69 3.22 -2.12
N LEU A 59 -8.48 2.17 -1.98
CA LEU A 59 -8.38 0.92 -2.72
C LEU A 59 -9.70 0.64 -3.43
N GLY A 60 -9.64 0.44 -4.75
CA GLY A 60 -10.66 -0.24 -5.52
C GLY A 60 -10.20 -1.67 -5.79
N SER A 61 -9.90 -1.99 -7.05
CA SER A 61 -9.37 -3.28 -7.50
C SER A 61 -7.95 -3.55 -7.00
N CYS A 62 -7.17 -2.52 -6.67
CA CYS A 62 -5.83 -2.64 -6.06
C CYS A 62 -5.83 -3.40 -4.73
N ILE A 63 -4.64 -3.84 -4.32
CA ILE A 63 -4.40 -4.41 -3.00
C ILE A 63 -3.37 -3.56 -2.26
N ALA A 64 -3.65 -3.31 -0.98
CA ALA A 64 -2.65 -2.87 -0.03
C ALA A 64 -2.24 -4.02 0.88
N CYS A 65 -0.94 -4.28 0.94
CA CYS A 65 -0.34 -5.12 1.95
C CYS A 65 0.27 -4.24 3.04
N CYS A 66 -0.15 -4.44 4.28
CA CYS A 66 0.44 -3.82 5.46
C CYS A 66 1.36 -4.85 6.11
N VAL A 67 2.64 -4.50 6.30
CA VAL A 67 3.62 -5.38 6.95
C VAL A 67 4.23 -4.62 8.12
N ARG A 68 4.36 -5.28 9.27
CA ARG A 68 5.07 -4.72 10.42
C ARG A 68 5.82 -5.78 11.18
N ASP A 69 6.89 -5.35 11.85
CA ASP A 69 7.46 -6.04 13.00
C ASP A 69 6.89 -5.37 14.27
N PRO A 70 6.05 -6.08 15.06
CA PRO A 70 5.48 -5.54 16.28
C PRO A 70 6.50 -5.32 17.40
N GLU A 71 7.60 -6.08 17.43
CA GLU A 71 8.61 -6.03 18.49
C GLU A 71 9.54 -4.83 18.28
N ASN A 72 9.96 -4.61 17.03
CA ASN A 72 10.86 -3.51 16.67
C ASN A 72 10.11 -2.21 16.32
N GLY A 73 8.78 -2.25 16.19
CA GLY A 73 7.96 -1.05 15.94
C GLY A 73 8.07 -0.50 14.52
N ILE A 74 8.56 -1.31 13.57
CA ILE A 74 8.81 -0.92 12.18
C ILE A 74 7.69 -1.46 11.32
N GLY A 75 7.22 -0.68 10.37
CA GLY A 75 6.28 -1.22 9.41
C GLY A 75 5.98 -0.29 8.26
N GLY A 76 5.18 -0.80 7.34
CA GLY A 76 4.90 -0.12 6.10
C GLY A 76 3.69 -0.68 5.40
N LEU A 77 3.41 -0.07 4.26
CA LEU A 77 2.36 -0.49 3.36
C LEU A 77 2.82 -0.32 1.93
N ASN A 78 2.49 -1.30 1.08
CA ASN A 78 2.52 -1.13 -0.36
C ASN A 78 1.10 -0.94 -0.90
N HIS A 79 1.01 -0.41 -2.11
CA HIS A 79 -0.24 -0.32 -2.85
C HIS A 79 0.01 -0.76 -4.28
N PHE A 80 -0.22 -2.03 -4.56
CA PHE A 80 0.02 -2.59 -5.89
C PHE A 80 -1.29 -2.81 -6.67
N MET A 81 -1.14 -2.84 -7.99
CA MET A 81 -2.16 -3.29 -8.94
C MET A 81 -1.40 -4.04 -10.04
N LEU A 82 -1.86 -5.24 -10.41
CA LEU A 82 -1.24 -5.96 -11.51
C LEU A 82 -1.71 -5.39 -12.86
N PRO A 83 -0.87 -5.40 -13.90
CA PRO A 83 -1.24 -4.87 -15.20
C PRO A 83 -2.33 -5.71 -15.87
N GLU A 84 -3.20 -5.05 -16.64
CA GLU A 84 -4.21 -5.71 -17.45
C GLU A 84 -3.62 -6.20 -18.78
N PHE A 85 -3.69 -7.51 -19.04
CA PHE A 85 -3.29 -8.05 -20.32
C PHE A 85 -4.43 -7.98 -21.34
N ASN A 86 -4.29 -7.11 -22.34
CA ASN A 86 -5.11 -7.18 -23.55
C ASN A 86 -4.60 -8.31 -24.44
N SER A 87 -5.38 -9.39 -24.54
CA SER A 87 -5.09 -10.61 -25.32
C SER A 87 -4.87 -10.37 -26.82
N THR A 88 -5.09 -9.15 -27.30
CA THR A 88 -4.93 -8.76 -28.71
C THR A 88 -3.53 -8.27 -29.08
N LYS A 89 -2.61 -8.00 -28.13
CA LYS A 89 -1.33 -7.32 -28.45
C LYS A 89 -0.02 -7.94 -27.98
N ARG A 90 0.02 -9.05 -27.25
CA ARG A 90 1.29 -9.72 -26.91
C ARG A 90 1.15 -11.23 -26.87
N ASN A 91 2.16 -11.93 -27.38
CA ASN A 91 2.24 -13.39 -27.38
C ASN A 91 1.97 -13.94 -25.97
N LEU A 92 1.12 -14.96 -25.89
CA LEU A 92 0.62 -15.67 -24.69
C LEU A 92 1.70 -16.40 -23.85
N LYS A 93 2.96 -16.00 -23.92
CA LYS A 93 4.09 -16.67 -23.23
C LYS A 93 4.58 -15.98 -21.97
N ASP A 94 4.07 -14.81 -21.61
CA ASP A 94 4.61 -14.02 -20.49
C ASP A 94 3.64 -13.80 -19.32
N THR A 95 2.97 -14.87 -18.89
CA THR A 95 2.28 -14.89 -17.58
C THR A 95 3.24 -14.63 -16.42
N SER A 96 4.55 -14.81 -16.62
CA SER A 96 5.60 -14.52 -15.65
C SER A 96 5.70 -13.03 -15.29
N GLN A 97 5.44 -12.13 -16.25
CA GLN A 97 5.58 -10.69 -16.04
C GLN A 97 4.46 -10.11 -15.17
N LEU A 98 3.25 -10.68 -15.24
CA LEU A 98 2.09 -10.19 -14.49
C LEU A 98 2.34 -10.18 -12.98
N GLY A 99 3.05 -11.18 -12.47
CA GLY A 99 3.37 -11.28 -11.04
C GLY A 99 4.58 -10.45 -10.61
N LYS A 100 5.44 -10.00 -11.54
CA LYS A 100 6.71 -9.33 -11.18
C LYS A 100 6.46 -8.04 -10.40
N GLU A 101 5.49 -7.23 -10.82
CA GLU A 101 5.17 -5.98 -10.11
C GLU A 101 4.67 -6.23 -8.69
N GLY A 102 3.77 -7.21 -8.52
CA GLY A 102 3.30 -7.61 -7.20
C GLY A 102 4.41 -8.20 -6.34
N CYS A 103 5.29 -9.04 -6.91
CA CYS A 103 6.43 -9.61 -6.21
C CYS A 103 7.39 -8.51 -5.77
N TRP A 104 7.76 -7.58 -6.67
CA TRP A 104 8.59 -6.44 -6.35
C TRP A 104 7.98 -5.59 -5.24
N ALA A 105 6.69 -5.25 -5.32
CA ALA A 105 6.02 -4.47 -4.30
C ALA A 105 6.07 -5.15 -2.91
N MET A 106 5.96 -6.47 -2.86
CA MET A 106 6.07 -7.24 -1.63
C MET A 106 7.52 -7.36 -1.13
N GLU A 107 8.46 -7.65 -2.02
CA GLU A 107 9.89 -7.79 -1.73
C GLU A 107 10.47 -6.47 -1.23
N PHE A 108 10.21 -5.35 -1.90
CA PHE A 108 10.67 -4.03 -1.46
C PHE A 108 10.10 -3.66 -0.08
N LEU A 109 8.84 -3.98 0.18
CA LEU A 109 8.21 -3.72 1.47
C LEU A 109 8.84 -4.57 2.58
N ILE A 110 8.92 -5.89 2.39
CA ILE A 110 9.48 -6.81 3.38
C ILE A 110 10.95 -6.50 3.62
N ASN A 111 11.75 -6.42 2.57
CA ASN A 111 13.19 -6.15 2.69
C ASN A 111 13.44 -4.77 3.29
N GLY A 112 12.61 -3.78 2.99
CA GLY A 112 12.74 -2.49 3.63
C GLY A 112 12.42 -2.54 5.13
N VAL A 113 11.43 -3.34 5.58
CA VAL A 113 11.20 -3.55 7.03
C VAL A 113 12.41 -4.24 7.66
N LEU A 114 12.97 -5.26 7.01
CA LEU A 114 14.14 -5.99 7.50
C LEU A 114 15.40 -5.13 7.55
N LEU A 115 15.65 -4.32 6.52
CA LEU A 115 16.81 -3.42 6.42
C LEU A 115 16.85 -2.40 7.55
N HIS A 116 15.68 -1.99 8.03
CA HIS A 116 15.52 -1.02 9.11
C HIS A 116 15.57 -1.66 10.51
N GLY A 117 15.81 -2.97 10.60
CA GLY A 117 15.97 -3.69 11.87
C GLY A 117 14.81 -4.59 12.24
N GLY A 118 13.81 -4.74 11.36
CA GLY A 118 12.75 -5.73 11.54
C GLY A 118 13.26 -7.16 11.37
N GLU A 119 12.59 -8.11 12.00
CA GLU A 119 12.92 -9.53 11.94
C GLU A 119 11.83 -10.32 11.23
N ARG A 120 12.24 -11.23 10.32
CA ARG A 120 11.30 -11.98 9.48
C ARG A 120 10.33 -12.83 10.29
N SER A 121 10.77 -13.40 11.41
CA SER A 121 9.93 -14.19 12.31
C SER A 121 8.83 -13.38 13.00
N ASN A 122 8.99 -12.06 13.10
CA ASN A 122 8.06 -11.18 13.80
C ASN A 122 7.02 -10.59 12.85
N LEU A 123 7.20 -10.75 11.53
CA LEU A 123 6.36 -10.07 10.55
C LEU A 123 4.88 -10.45 10.68
N GLU A 124 4.07 -9.41 10.90
CA GLU A 124 2.61 -9.45 10.88
C GLU A 124 2.13 -8.81 9.57
N VAL A 125 1.27 -9.52 8.84
CA VAL A 125 0.72 -9.07 7.55
C VAL A 125 -0.78 -8.81 7.63
N LYS A 126 -1.25 -7.72 7.01
CA LYS A 126 -2.68 -7.43 6.83
C LYS A 126 -3.00 -6.99 5.41
N LEU A 127 -4.10 -7.51 4.85
CA LEU A 127 -4.41 -7.38 3.43
C LEU A 127 -5.77 -6.68 3.20
N PHE A 128 -5.81 -5.68 2.32
CA PHE A 128 -7.02 -4.92 2.05
C PHE A 128 -7.18 -4.61 0.56
N GLY A 129 -8.42 -4.54 0.07
CA GLY A 129 -8.73 -4.06 -1.30
C GLY A 129 -9.36 -5.15 -2.18
N GLY A 130 -9.04 -5.14 -3.48
CA GLY A 130 -9.56 -6.12 -4.44
C GLY A 130 -11.05 -5.96 -4.73
N ALA A 131 -11.61 -4.76 -4.55
CA ALA A 131 -13.00 -4.46 -4.84
C ALA A 131 -13.30 -4.63 -6.34
N GLN A 132 -14.48 -5.16 -6.64
CA GLN A 132 -15.04 -5.20 -7.98
C GLN A 132 -15.91 -3.97 -8.17
N LEU A 133 -15.28 -2.84 -8.52
CA LEU A 133 -15.99 -1.61 -8.79
C LEU A 133 -16.78 -1.75 -10.10
N ILE A 134 -18.07 -1.45 -10.06
CA ILE A 134 -18.98 -1.68 -11.19
C ILE A 134 -18.67 -0.69 -12.32
N ALA A 135 -17.87 -1.12 -13.29
CA ALA A 135 -17.76 -0.53 -14.62
C ALA A 135 -17.35 -1.62 -15.63
N GLY A 136 -18.31 -2.45 -16.05
CA GLY A 136 -18.10 -3.47 -17.08
C GLY A 136 -17.36 -4.75 -16.63
N LEU A 137 -17.36 -5.75 -17.50
CA LEU A 137 -16.79 -7.10 -17.27
C LEU A 137 -15.27 -7.12 -17.07
N GLU A 138 -14.56 -6.05 -17.45
CA GLU A 138 -13.09 -5.98 -17.41
C GLU A 138 -12.58 -5.62 -16.01
N GLY A 139 -13.14 -4.60 -15.36
CA GLY A 139 -12.76 -4.20 -13.99
C GLY A 139 -13.02 -5.27 -12.92
N ALA A 140 -14.05 -6.11 -13.12
CA ALA A 140 -14.35 -7.24 -12.23
C ALA A 140 -13.23 -8.31 -12.21
N GLN A 141 -12.45 -8.42 -13.29
CA GLN A 141 -11.39 -9.43 -13.37
C GLN A 141 -10.09 -8.98 -12.69
N VAL A 142 -9.83 -7.67 -12.63
CA VAL A 142 -8.57 -7.14 -12.05
C VAL A 142 -8.50 -7.39 -10.56
N GLY A 143 -9.56 -7.01 -9.83
CA GLY A 143 -9.60 -7.21 -8.37
C GLY A 143 -9.39 -8.67 -7.99
N GLN A 144 -10.04 -9.60 -8.70
CA GLN A 144 -9.87 -11.03 -8.45
C GLN A 144 -8.45 -11.52 -8.77
N LYS A 145 -7.81 -11.04 -9.84
CA LYS A 145 -6.42 -11.38 -10.16
C LYS A 145 -5.46 -10.90 -9.07
N ASN A 146 -5.65 -9.68 -8.57
CA ASN A 146 -4.83 -9.13 -7.49
C ASN A 146 -5.00 -9.93 -6.20
N ILE A 147 -6.24 -10.36 -5.89
CA ILE A 147 -6.54 -11.23 -4.73
C ILE A 147 -5.85 -12.59 -4.89
N ASN A 148 -6.00 -13.24 -6.04
CA ASN A 148 -5.38 -14.55 -6.27
C ASN A 148 -3.85 -14.48 -6.13
N PHE A 149 -3.24 -13.42 -6.69
CA PHE A 149 -1.81 -13.20 -6.56
C PHE A 149 -1.37 -13.07 -5.10
N ILE A 150 -2.04 -12.21 -4.31
CA ILE A 150 -1.60 -11.97 -2.94
C ILE A 150 -1.83 -13.19 -2.05
N ASP A 151 -2.94 -13.92 -2.24
CA ASP A 151 -3.21 -15.17 -1.54
C ASP A 151 -2.14 -16.22 -1.87
N ASP A 152 -1.75 -16.35 -3.14
CA ASP A 152 -0.65 -17.25 -3.53
C ASP A 152 0.70 -16.82 -2.94
N TYR A 153 1.00 -15.52 -2.95
CA TYR A 153 2.27 -14.99 -2.47
C TYR A 153 2.45 -15.24 -0.96
N VAL A 154 1.47 -14.85 -0.14
CA VAL A 154 1.58 -15.00 1.32
C VAL A 154 1.63 -16.46 1.75
N ASN A 155 0.97 -17.36 1.02
CA ASN A 155 1.04 -18.80 1.26
C ASN A 155 2.42 -19.37 0.91
N LYS A 156 2.99 -19.00 -0.25
CA LYS A 156 4.34 -19.46 -0.67
C LYS A 156 5.42 -18.98 0.28
N GLU A 157 5.34 -17.72 0.70
CA GLU A 157 6.32 -17.11 1.62
C GLU A 157 6.10 -17.49 3.09
N SER A 158 5.02 -18.23 3.39
CA SER A 158 4.62 -18.60 4.76
C SER A 158 4.46 -17.39 5.68
N LEU A 159 3.88 -16.31 5.17
CA LEU A 159 3.67 -15.07 5.91
C LEU A 159 2.44 -15.18 6.83
N ASN A 160 2.56 -14.66 8.05
CA ASN A 160 1.48 -14.64 9.01
C ASN A 160 0.45 -13.53 8.70
N VAL A 161 -0.66 -13.90 8.06
CA VAL A 161 -1.76 -12.97 7.77
C VAL A 161 -2.69 -12.84 8.98
N ALA A 162 -2.52 -11.75 9.74
CA ALA A 162 -3.29 -11.47 10.95
C ALA A 162 -4.69 -10.91 10.70
N ALA A 163 -4.92 -10.25 9.55
CA ALA A 163 -6.23 -9.75 9.17
C ALA A 163 -6.35 -9.54 7.66
N ARG A 164 -7.57 -9.68 7.13
CA ARG A 164 -7.86 -9.35 5.73
C ARG A 164 -9.28 -8.83 5.51
N ASP A 165 -9.45 -7.87 4.60
CA ASP A 165 -10.73 -7.45 4.01
C ASP A 165 -10.53 -7.27 2.50
N LEU A 166 -10.77 -8.36 1.77
CA LEU A 166 -10.55 -8.49 0.32
C LEU A 166 -11.88 -8.67 -0.41
N GLY A 167 -11.96 -8.23 -1.67
CA GLY A 167 -13.15 -8.43 -2.51
C GLY A 167 -14.28 -7.44 -2.21
N GLY A 168 -15.51 -7.77 -2.61
CA GLY A 168 -16.69 -6.91 -2.41
C GLY A 168 -16.87 -5.85 -3.51
N GLN A 169 -17.93 -5.04 -3.42
CA GLN A 169 -18.39 -4.17 -4.51
C GLN A 169 -18.05 -2.68 -4.34
N TYR A 170 -17.46 -2.31 -3.21
CA TYR A 170 -17.22 -0.92 -2.83
C TYR A 170 -15.73 -0.68 -2.63
N ALA A 171 -15.27 0.49 -3.06
CA ALA A 171 -13.94 0.95 -2.73
C ALA A 171 -13.83 1.14 -1.21
N ARG A 172 -12.60 1.14 -0.69
CA ARG A 172 -12.35 1.41 0.73
C ARG A 172 -11.13 2.28 0.92
N THR A 173 -11.22 3.20 1.86
CA THR A 173 -10.04 3.87 2.40
C THR A 173 -9.61 3.11 3.64
N ILE A 174 -8.31 2.85 3.75
CA ILE A 174 -7.70 2.34 4.97
C ILE A 174 -6.73 3.36 5.55
N ILE A 175 -6.64 3.36 6.88
CA ILE A 175 -5.61 4.06 7.65
C ILE A 175 -4.94 3.01 8.53
N PHE A 176 -3.69 2.69 8.20
CA PHE A 176 -2.86 1.74 8.91
C PHE A 176 -1.97 2.48 9.91
N PHE A 177 -1.81 1.91 11.11
CA PHE A 177 -0.97 2.43 12.17
C PHE A 177 0.16 1.43 12.45
N PRO A 178 1.32 1.51 11.76
CA PRO A 178 2.40 0.53 11.84
C PRO A 178 2.82 0.17 13.27
N LYS A 179 2.96 1.19 14.13
CA LYS A 179 3.34 1.04 15.54
C LYS A 179 2.41 0.10 16.33
N THR A 180 1.11 0.15 16.06
CA THR A 180 0.10 -0.64 16.82
C THR A 180 -0.48 -1.82 16.04
N GLY A 181 -0.24 -1.87 14.73
CA GLY A 181 -0.88 -2.82 13.82
C GLY A 181 -2.36 -2.53 13.54
N LYS A 182 -2.98 -1.51 14.16
CA LYS A 182 -4.41 -1.22 13.94
C LYS A 182 -4.64 -0.74 12.51
N VAL A 183 -5.81 -1.09 11.97
CA VAL A 183 -6.30 -0.56 10.69
C VAL A 183 -7.70 -0.03 10.90
N LYS A 184 -7.92 1.23 10.51
CA LYS A 184 -9.26 1.77 10.32
C LYS A 184 -9.66 1.61 8.86
N LEU A 185 -10.80 0.98 8.63
CA LEU A 185 -11.34 0.75 7.29
C LEU A 185 -12.66 1.51 7.14
N ASN A 186 -12.78 2.28 6.06
CA ASN A 186 -14.01 2.96 5.69
C ASN A 186 -14.40 2.54 4.26
N ARG A 187 -15.52 1.84 4.11
CA ARG A 187 -16.09 1.52 2.79
C ARG A 187 -16.74 2.77 2.21
N LEU A 188 -16.43 3.06 0.96
CA LEU A 188 -16.91 4.25 0.28
C LEU A 188 -18.30 4.02 -0.32
N GLY A 189 -19.04 5.11 -0.51
CA GLY A 189 -20.33 5.08 -1.20
C GLY A 189 -20.18 5.19 -2.71
N HIS A 190 -21.26 4.88 -3.43
CA HIS A 190 -21.33 4.80 -4.90
C HIS A 190 -20.74 6.01 -5.67
N ASN A 191 -20.90 7.23 -5.16
CA ASN A 191 -20.37 8.43 -5.82
C ASN A 191 -18.84 8.49 -5.79
N GLN A 192 -18.22 7.95 -4.75
CA GLN A 192 -16.77 7.95 -4.59
C GLN A 192 -16.14 6.79 -5.38
N ASP A 193 -16.85 5.67 -5.55
CA ASP A 193 -16.41 4.56 -6.39
C ASP A 193 -16.10 5.01 -7.84
N LYS A 194 -16.90 5.92 -8.40
CA LYS A 194 -16.65 6.50 -9.74
C LYS A 194 -15.32 7.25 -9.83
N LYS A 195 -14.92 7.92 -8.74
CA LYS A 195 -13.64 8.64 -8.70
C LYS A 195 -12.49 7.63 -8.65
N VAL A 196 -12.59 6.63 -7.79
CA VAL A 196 -11.58 5.56 -7.65
C VAL A 196 -11.42 4.82 -8.98
N LEU A 197 -12.52 4.44 -9.64
CA LEU A 197 -12.51 3.84 -10.97
C LEU A 197 -11.72 4.66 -12.00
N ARG A 198 -11.94 5.98 -12.04
CA ARG A 198 -11.23 6.87 -12.98
C ARG A 198 -9.73 6.94 -12.68
N GLU A 199 -9.37 6.98 -11.40
CA GLU A 199 -7.98 6.96 -10.95
C GLU A 199 -7.29 5.64 -11.32
N GLU A 200 -7.97 4.51 -11.13
CA GLU A 200 -7.48 3.18 -11.50
C GLU A 200 -7.28 3.03 -13.01
N GLN A 201 -8.25 3.44 -13.82
CA GLN A 201 -8.11 3.43 -15.29
C GLN A 201 -6.94 4.29 -15.77
N SER A 202 -6.74 5.45 -15.14
CA SER A 202 -5.63 6.34 -15.45
C SER A 202 -4.27 5.74 -15.05
N TYR A 203 -4.24 5.00 -13.94
CA TYR A 203 -3.05 4.27 -13.51
C TYR A 203 -2.74 3.09 -14.43
N ALA A 204 -3.72 2.23 -14.70
CA ALA A 204 -3.59 1.07 -15.58
C ALA A 204 -3.14 1.48 -17.00
N GLY A 205 -3.66 2.60 -17.52
CA GLY A 205 -3.22 3.15 -18.80
C GLY A 205 -1.73 3.52 -18.85
N ARG A 206 -1.16 4.01 -17.74
CA ARG A 206 0.27 4.34 -17.65
C ARG A 206 1.14 3.09 -17.55
N VAL A 207 0.79 2.16 -16.67
CA VAL A 207 1.54 0.91 -16.47
C VAL A 207 1.58 0.08 -17.76
N ASN A 208 0.47 0.02 -18.50
CA ASN A 208 0.43 -0.70 -19.78
C ASN A 208 1.21 -0.03 -20.92
N SER A 209 1.67 1.22 -20.74
CA SER A 209 2.34 2.01 -21.79
C SER A 209 3.86 2.17 -21.59
N THR A 210 4.40 1.77 -20.44
CA THR A 210 5.85 1.76 -20.20
C THR A 210 6.49 0.57 -20.93
N PRO A 211 7.47 0.79 -21.83
CA PRO A 211 8.20 -0.30 -22.47
C PRO A 211 8.95 -1.15 -21.44
N ASP A 212 9.01 -2.46 -21.67
CA ASP A 212 9.79 -3.42 -20.89
C ASP A 212 11.28 -3.04 -20.90
N SER A 213 11.70 -2.18 -19.98
CA SER A 213 13.12 -1.88 -19.74
C SER A 213 13.40 -2.06 -18.25
N CYS A 214 13.60 -3.31 -17.85
CA CYS A 214 14.28 -3.65 -16.61
C CYS A 214 15.18 -4.84 -16.93
N GLY A 215 16.48 -4.54 -17.00
CA GLY A 215 17.53 -5.49 -17.31
C GLY A 215 17.61 -6.60 -16.27
N ASP A 216 18.17 -7.72 -16.72
CA ASP A 216 18.48 -8.88 -15.90
C ASP A 216 19.21 -8.44 -14.61
N ILE A 217 18.54 -8.62 -13.48
CA ILE A 217 19.19 -8.56 -12.17
C ILE A 217 19.88 -9.91 -12.00
N GLU A 218 21.17 -9.99 -12.37
CA GLU A 218 22.04 -11.06 -11.87
C GLU A 218 22.24 -10.83 -10.38
N LEU A 219 21.65 -11.72 -9.57
CA LEU A 219 21.98 -11.88 -8.16
C LEU A 219 23.38 -12.51 -8.10
N PHE A 220 24.39 -11.73 -7.71
CA PHE A 220 25.72 -12.23 -7.32
C PHE A 220 25.76 -12.60 -5.84
#